data_AF-A0A258B5B2-F1
#
_entry.id   AF-A0A258B5B2-F1
#
_cell.length_a   1.000
_cell.length_b   1.000
_cell.length_c   1.000
_cell.angle_alpha   90.00
_cell.angle_beta   90.00
_cell.angle_gamma   90.00
#
_symmetry.space_group_name_H-M   'P 1'
#
loop_
_entity.id
_entity.type
_entity.pdbx_description
1 polymer ?
#
loop_
_entity_poly.entity_id
_entity_poly.type
_entity_poly.pdbx_seq_one_letter_code
_entity_poly.pdbx_strand_id
1 'polypeptide(L)' 'MDQWTPQAVPMMVVCSSQRKDKPCAEAEAFKAKVTKAGHDMIVLPQNLTHEEINRTLGMPGAYTSAVDAFITSRLSAAS' A
#
# COMPACT_ATOMS: atom_id res chain seq x y z
N MET A 1 -1.82 18.60 3.46
CA MET A 1 -1.90 17.79 2.21
C MET A 1 -3.32 17.30 2.14
N ASP A 2 -4.22 18.15 1.64
CA ASP A 2 -5.67 17.91 1.71
C ASP A 2 -6.33 18.13 0.34
N GLN A 3 -5.55 17.89 -0.72
CA GLN A 3 -6.03 17.79 -2.09
C GLN A 3 -6.47 16.35 -2.34
N TRP A 4 -7.72 16.05 -1.98
CA TRP A 4 -8.39 14.81 -2.33
C TRP A 4 -9.42 15.11 -3.42
N THR A 5 -9.44 14.30 -4.48
CA THR A 5 -10.53 14.33 -5.46
C THR A 5 -11.43 13.12 -5.21
N PRO A 6 -12.74 13.22 -5.51
CA PRO A 6 -13.68 12.09 -5.41
C PRO A 6 -13.34 10.89 -6.33
N GLN A 7 -12.31 11.01 -7.16
CA GLN A 7 -11.89 10.03 -8.16
C GLN A 7 -10.70 9.20 -7.67
N ALA A 8 -10.59 8.97 -6.37
CA ALA A 8 -9.52 8.15 -5.85
C ALA A 8 -9.62 6.73 -6.40
N VAL A 9 -8.57 6.32 -7.10
CA VAL A 9 -8.41 4.95 -7.56
C VAL A 9 -8.13 4.04 -6.35
N PRO A 10 -8.42 2.73 -6.44
CA PRO A 10 -8.01 1.82 -5.39
C PRO A 10 -6.50 1.83 -5.19
N MET A 11 -6.05 1.88 -3.94
CA MET A 11 -4.63 2.02 -3.61
C MET A 11 -4.16 0.94 -2.64
N MET A 12 -2.88 0.59 -2.76
CA MET A 12 -2.14 -0.16 -1.76
C MET A 12 -0.86 0.62 -1.44
N VAL A 13 -0.57 0.79 -0.16
CA VAL A 13 0.65 1.45 0.34
C VAL A 13 1.52 0.41 1.04
N VAL A 14 2.76 0.25 0.57
CA VAL A 14 3.78 -0.58 1.22
C VAL A 14 4.64 0.30 2.12
N CYS A 15 4.94 -0.17 3.33
CA CYS A 15 5.73 0.59 4.29
C CYS A 15 6.73 -0.31 5.03
N SER A 16 7.87 0.27 5.43
CA SER A 16 8.86 -0.40 6.28
C SER A 16 8.44 -0.33 7.75
N SER A 17 8.36 -1.47 8.43
CA SER A 17 8.16 -1.51 9.89
C SER A 17 9.45 -1.31 10.70
N GLN A 18 10.62 -1.32 10.05
CA GLN A 18 11.92 -1.17 10.70
C GLN A 18 12.31 0.31 10.92
N ARG A 19 11.74 1.24 10.16
CA ARG A 19 12.12 2.65 10.23
C ARG A 19 11.57 3.34 11.49
N LYS A 20 12.42 4.11 12.17
CA LYS A 20 12.13 4.79 13.45
C LYS A 20 11.07 5.88 13.35
N ASP A 21 10.93 6.52 12.18
CA ASP A 21 9.93 7.55 11.91
C ASP A 21 8.52 6.99 11.66
N LYS A 22 8.35 5.66 11.73
CA LYS A 22 7.04 4.98 11.71
C LYS A 22 6.20 5.24 10.44
N PRO A 23 6.72 5.01 9.22
CA PRO A 23 5.97 5.24 7.99
C PRO A 23 4.71 4.38 7.89
N CYS A 24 4.65 3.21 8.54
CA CYS A 24 3.43 2.41 8.60
C CYS A 24 2.31 3.07 9.43
N ALA A 25 2.65 3.81 10.49
CA ALA A 25 1.64 4.56 11.24
C ALA A 25 1.07 5.71 10.40
N GLU A 26 1.91 6.38 9.62
CA GLU A 26 1.48 7.40 8.65
C GLU A 26 0.59 6.80 7.54
N ALA A 27 0.95 5.63 7.02
CA ALA A 27 0.15 4.92 6.02
C ALA A 27 -1.24 4.52 6.57
N GLU A 28 -1.33 4.08 7.82
CA GLU A 28 -2.61 3.79 8.49
C GLU A 28 -3.43 5.07 8.75
N ALA A 29 -2.78 6.17 9.13
CA ALA A 29 -3.45 7.46 9.26
C ALA A 29 -4.01 7.95 7.91
N PHE A 30 -3.29 7.69 6.81
CA PHE A 30 -3.78 7.95 5.47
C PHE A 30 -4.96 7.02 5.11
N LYS A 31 -4.88 5.72 5.42
CA LYS A 31 -5.98 4.77 5.24
C LYS A 31 -7.26 5.26 5.90
N ALA A 32 -7.15 5.72 7.15
CA ALA A 32 -8.30 6.24 7.90
C ALA A 32 -8.98 7.42 7.18
N LYS A 33 -8.20 8.33 6.57
CA LYS A 33 -8.75 9.43 5.77
C LYS A 33 -9.46 8.92 4.51
N VAL A 34 -8.86 7.95 3.82
CA VAL A 34 -9.43 7.34 2.60
C VAL A 34 -10.74 6.60 2.91
N THR A 35 -10.77 5.79 3.97
CA THR A 35 -11.96 5.09 4.44
C THR A 35 -13.07 6.06 4.86
N LYS A 36 -12.74 7.14 5.55
CA LYS A 36 -13.71 8.19 5.89
C LYS A 36 -14.31 8.86 4.65
N ALA A 37 -13.59 8.89 3.54
CA ALA A 37 -14.06 9.41 2.26
C ALA A 37 -14.85 8.38 1.43
N GLY A 38 -15.12 7.19 1.96
CA GLY A 38 -15.92 6.16 1.29
C GLY A 38 -15.13 5.30 0.29
N HIS A 39 -13.80 5.33 0.34
CA HIS A 39 -12.93 4.55 -0.52
C HIS A 39 -12.11 3.52 0.30
N ASP A 40 -11.64 2.47 -0.36
CA ASP A 40 -10.79 1.44 0.24
C ASP A 40 -9.30 1.64 -0.07
N MET A 41 -8.47 1.31 0.91
CA MET A 41 -7.01 1.28 0.77
C MET A 41 -6.40 0.15 1.60
N ILE A 42 -5.38 -0.51 1.05
CA ILE A 42 -4.61 -1.53 1.74
C ILE A 42 -3.31 -0.89 2.25
N VAL A 43 -2.93 -1.19 3.49
CA VAL A 43 -1.58 -0.93 4.00
C VAL A 43 -0.90 -2.30 4.16
N LEU A 44 0.29 -2.43 3.57
CA LEU A 44 1.07 -3.67 3.58
C LEU A 44 2.41 -3.40 4.29
N PRO A 45 2.49 -3.62 5.62
CA PRO A 45 3.75 -3.51 6.36
C PRO A 45 4.73 -4.60 5.94
N GLN A 46 5.99 -4.23 5.78
CA GLN A 46 7.09 -5.17 5.51
C GLN A 46 8.18 -5.01 6.57
N ASN A 47 8.62 -6.13 7.15
CA ASN A 47 9.79 -6.17 8.02
C ASN A 47 11.09 -6.11 7.21
N LEU A 48 11.24 -5.03 6.45
CA LEU A 48 12.34 -4.73 5.55
C LEU A 48 12.72 -3.27 5.74
N THR A 49 13.95 -2.89 5.44
CA THR A 49 14.35 -1.49 5.27
C THR A 49 13.67 -0.88 4.04
N HIS A 50 13.70 0.45 3.90
CA HIS A 50 13.19 1.10 2.69
C HIS A 50 13.95 0.66 1.42
N GLU A 51 15.26 0.50 1.53
CA GLU A 51 16.09 0.03 0.41
C GLU A 51 15.73 -1.40 0.01
N GLU A 52 15.57 -2.30 0.97
CA GLU A 52 15.20 -3.69 0.68
C GLU A 52 13.81 -3.80 0.05
N ILE A 53 12.83 -3.01 0.48
CA ILE A 53 11.51 -2.94 -0.17
C ILE A 53 11.68 -2.67 -1.67
N ASN A 54 12.49 -1.67 -2.03
CA ASN A 54 12.72 -1.31 -3.44
C ASN A 54 13.49 -2.39 -4.20
N ARG A 55 14.49 -3.01 -3.56
CA ARG A 55 15.36 -4.01 -4.22
C ARG A 55 14.69 -5.37 -4.41
N THR A 56 13.77 -5.74 -3.54
CA THR A 56 13.26 -7.12 -3.46
C THR A 56 11.87 -7.31 -4.05
N LEU A 57 11.13 -6.23 -4.31
CA LEU A 57 9.87 -6.34 -5.05
C LEU A 57 10.12 -6.91 -6.45
N GLY A 58 9.39 -7.98 -6.79
CA GLY A 58 9.58 -8.72 -8.04
C GLY A 58 10.40 -10.01 -7.88
N MET A 59 11.07 -10.20 -6.74
CA MET A 59 11.66 -11.50 -6.38
C MET A 59 10.56 -12.45 -5.89
N PRO A 60 10.67 -13.78 -6.12
CA PRO A 60 9.71 -14.75 -5.58
C PRO A 60 9.60 -14.65 -4.06
N GLY A 61 8.38 -14.59 -3.54
CA GLY A 61 8.13 -14.55 -2.10
C GLY A 61 6.82 -13.86 -1.76
N ALA A 62 6.44 -13.96 -0.48
CA ALA A 62 5.15 -13.46 0.03
C ALA A 62 4.93 -11.97 -0.23
N TYR A 63 5.98 -11.15 -0.19
CA TYR A 63 5.88 -9.72 -0.48
C TYR A 63 5.41 -9.48 -1.92
N THR A 64 6.12 -10.01 -2.92
CA THR A 64 5.74 -9.88 -4.33
C THR A 64 4.37 -10.51 -4.61
N SER A 65 4.08 -11.69 -4.05
CA SER A 65 2.77 -12.35 -4.23
C SER A 65 1.60 -11.50 -3.71
N ALA A 66 1.78 -10.77 -2.60
CA ALA A 66 0.75 -9.86 -2.09
C ALA A 66 0.53 -8.66 -3.02
N VAL A 67 1.60 -8.11 -3.61
CA VAL A 67 1.51 -7.02 -4.59
C VAL A 67 0.83 -7.50 -5.88
N ASP A 68 1.22 -8.66 -6.39
CA ASP A 68 0.63 -9.27 -7.59
C ASP A 68 -0.86 -9.58 -7.41
N ALA A 69 -1.25 -10.08 -6.24
CA ALA A 69 -2.65 -10.33 -5.91
C ALA A 69 -3.49 -9.05 -5.94
N PHE A 70 -2.96 -7.95 -5.39
CA PHE A 70 -3.61 -6.64 -5.48
C PHE A 70 -3.80 -6.22 -6.94
N ILE A 71 -2.72 -6.24 -7.74
CA ILE A 71 -2.76 -5.85 -9.17
C ILE A 71 -3.77 -6.71 -9.94
N THR A 72 -3.71 -8.04 -9.79
CA THR A 72 -4.60 -8.99 -10.46
C THR A 72 -6.07 -8.72 -10.12
N SER A 73 -6.36 -8.38 -8.86
CA SER A 73 -7.73 -8.02 -8.46
C SER A 73 -8.24 -6.76 -9.14
N ARG A 74 -7.37 -5.80 -9.48
CA ARG A 74 -7.74 -4.57 -10.20
C ARG A 74 -7.97 -4.82 -11.68
N LEU A 75 -7.13 -5.66 -12.29
CA LEU A 75 -7.31 -6.08 -13.69
C LEU A 75 -8.63 -6.84 -13.89
N SER A 76 -8.97 -7.72 -12.95
CA SER A 76 -10.20 -8.52 -13.02
C SER A 76 -11.47 -7.68 -12.79
N ALA A 77 -11.40 -6.64 -11.95
CA ALA A 77 -12.54 -5.75 -11.67
C ALA A 77 -12.80 -4.72 -12.79
N ALA A 78 -11.86 -4.55 -13.72
CA ALA A 78 -11.98 -3.66 -14.87
C ALA A 78 -12.50 -4.36 -16.14
N SER A 79 -12.74 -5.68 -16.05
CA SER A 79 -13.28 -6.54 -17.12
C SER A 79 -14.81 -6.63 -16.99
#